data_AF-A0A1G2CV67-F1
#
_entry.id   AF-A0A1G2CV67-F1
#
_cell.length_a   1.000
_cell.length_b   1.000
_cell.length_c   1.000
_cell.angle_alpha   90.00
_cell.angle_beta   90.00
_cell.angle_gamma   90.00
#
_symmetry.space_group_name_H-M   'P 1'
#
loop_
_entity.id
_entity.type
_entity.pdbx_description
1 polymer ?
#
loop_
_entity_poly.entity_id
_entity_poly.type
_entity_poly.pdbx_seq_one_letter_code
_entity_poly.pdbx_strand_id
1 'polypeptide(L)'
;MYMKKFIFATLVFCSPLITFAATTPTDFKSFVELLLGVLKNIISIFFAALIAGLVYGIALYMMNSDNEKRREEIKPYLLWAIIGIAVVLGMWGLIGILNSTLFGGSFGIPFLSTPS
;
A
#
# COMPACT_ATOMS: atom_id res chain seq x y z
N MET A 1 -22.40 -10.52 21.41
CA MET A 1 -21.08 -10.80 20.80
C MET A 1 -20.66 -9.80 19.71
N TYR A 2 -21.55 -8.97 19.15
CA TYR A 2 -21.23 -8.01 18.07
C TYR A 2 -20.54 -6.70 18.51
N MET A 3 -20.80 -6.18 19.71
CA MET A 3 -20.19 -4.92 20.20
C MET A 3 -18.66 -4.98 20.34
N LYS A 4 -18.10 -6.15 20.70
CA LYS A 4 -16.65 -6.31 20.81
C LYS A 4 -15.96 -6.23 19.45
N LYS A 5 -16.63 -6.65 18.37
CA LYS A 5 -16.10 -6.58 17.00
C LYS A 5 -16.05 -5.13 16.49
N PHE A 6 -17.02 -4.31 16.91
CA PHE A 6 -17.05 -2.89 16.57
C PHE A 6 -15.97 -2.11 17.32
N ILE A 7 -15.81 -2.35 18.63
CA ILE A 7 -14.73 -1.74 19.44
C ILE A 7 -13.35 -2.12 18.89
N PHE A 8 -13.16 -3.38 18.49
CA PHE A 8 -11.88 -3.82 17.91
C PHE A 8 -11.63 -3.16 16.54
N ALA A 9 -12.66 -3.00 15.70
CA ALA A 9 -12.55 -2.30 14.42
C ALA A 9 -12.19 -0.82 14.59
N THR A 10 -12.78 -0.12 15.56
CA THR A 10 -12.45 1.29 15.86
C THR A 10 -11.06 1.43 16.47
N LEU A 11 -10.62 0.47 17.30
CA LEU A 11 -9.27 0.47 17.88
C LEU A 11 -8.19 0.26 16.80
N VAL A 12 -8.46 -0.60 15.81
CA VAL A 12 -7.56 -0.81 14.65
C VAL A 12 -7.54 0.44 13.76
N PHE A 13 -8.67 1.13 13.57
CA PHE A 13 -8.70 2.38 12.81
C PHE A 13 -8.01 3.55 13.54
N CYS A 14 -8.00 3.54 14.88
CA CYS A 14 -7.36 4.57 15.71
C CYS A 14 -5.90 4.23 16.08
N SER A 15 -5.48 2.97 15.94
CA SER A 15 -4.10 2.54 16.18
C SER A 15 -3.02 3.33 15.41
N PRO A 16 -3.26 3.84 14.19
CA PRO A 16 -2.31 4.72 13.54
C PRO A 16 -2.22 6.08 14.25
N LEU A 17 -3.33 6.63 14.75
CA LEU A 17 -3.34 7.96 15.38
C LEU A 17 -2.47 8.01 16.66
N ILE A 18 -2.37 6.90 17.38
CA ILE A 18 -1.56 6.81 18.61
C ILE A 18 -0.08 6.61 18.27
N THR A 19 0.25 5.86 17.19
CA THR A 19 1.65 5.70 16.75
C THR A 19 2.24 6.98 16.18
N PHE A 20 1.41 7.86 15.60
CA PHE A 20 1.86 9.16 15.07
C PHE A 20 2.07 10.24 16.15
N ALA A 21 1.50 10.08 17.35
CA ALA A 21 1.65 11.04 18.46
C ALA A 21 2.80 10.68 19.43
N ALA A 22 3.25 9.43 19.46
CA ALA A 22 4.24 8.94 20.42
C ALA A 22 5.70 9.30 20.06
N THR A 23 5.98 9.68 18.81
CA THR A 23 7.34 9.99 18.37
C THR A 23 7.55 11.51 18.29
N THR A 24 7.99 12.14 19.38
CA THR A 24 8.59 13.47 19.31
C THR A 24 9.97 13.34 18.65
N PRO A 25 10.18 13.83 17.42
CA PRO A 25 11.46 13.67 16.75
C PRO A 25 12.44 14.67 17.34
N THR A 26 13.42 14.16 18.09
CA THR A 26 14.55 14.95 18.60
C THR A 26 15.66 15.12 17.55
N ASP A 27 15.62 14.33 16.47
CA ASP A 27 16.67 14.23 15.47
C ASP A 27 16.10 14.20 14.04
N PHE A 28 16.87 14.72 13.07
CA PHE A 28 16.51 14.70 11.64
C PHE A 28 16.24 13.27 11.14
N LYS A 29 16.99 12.30 11.66
CA LYS A 29 16.84 10.87 11.36
C LYS A 29 15.45 10.35 11.75
N SER A 30 14.97 10.69 12.95
CA SER A 30 13.65 10.28 13.45
C SER A 30 12.50 10.93 12.67
N PHE A 31 12.70 12.16 12.19
CA PHE A 31 11.73 12.81 11.29
C PHE A 31 11.60 12.08 9.95
N VAL A 32 12.73 11.68 9.35
CA VAL A 32 12.75 10.90 8.10
C VAL A 32 12.12 9.52 8.29
N GLU A 33 12.36 8.84 9.42
CA GLU A 33 11.73 7.55 9.74
C GLU A 33 10.20 7.67 9.84
N LEU A 34 9.69 8.72 10.49
CA LEU A 34 8.25 8.98 10.60
C LEU A 34 7.65 9.20 9.20
N LEU A 35 8.31 10.02 8.38
CA LEU A 35 7.88 10.28 7.00
C LEU A 35 7.86 8.98 6.16
N LEU A 36 8.92 8.18 6.21
CA LEU A 36 9.00 6.89 5.51
C LEU A 36 7.93 5.90 5.99
N GLY A 37 7.62 5.90 7.29
CA GLY A 37 6.54 5.09 7.87
C GLY A 37 5.16 5.47 7.33
N VAL A 38 4.87 6.77 7.23
CA VAL A 38 3.63 7.28 6.63
C VAL A 38 3.53 6.89 5.16
N LEU A 39 4.60 7.11 4.38
CA LEU A 39 4.64 6.74 2.97
C LEU A 39 4.41 5.23 2.79
N LYS A 40 5.09 4.38 3.56
CA LYS A 40 4.92 2.92 3.50
C LYS A 40 3.46 2.52 3.73
N ASN A 41 2.80 3.13 4.72
CA ASN A 41 1.40 2.81 5.04
C ASN A 41 0.45 3.22 3.89
N ILE A 42 0.65 4.42 3.34
CA ILE A 42 -0.13 4.89 2.18
C ILE A 42 0.09 3.97 0.96
N ILE A 43 1.32 3.58 0.68
CA ILE A 43 1.60 2.69 -0.45
C ILE A 43 0.94 1.33 -0.25
N SER A 44 0.95 0.80 0.97
CA SER A 44 0.31 -0.48 1.29
C SER A 44 -1.21 -0.43 1.09
N ILE A 45 -1.87 0.68 1.44
CA ILE A 45 -3.32 0.82 1.22
C ILE A 45 -3.63 0.95 -0.28
N PHE A 46 -2.80 1.70 -1.02
CA PHE A 46 -2.93 1.84 -2.48
C PHE A 46 -2.73 0.52 -3.22
N PHE A 47 -1.76 -0.30 -2.78
CA PHE A 47 -1.53 -1.62 -3.35
C PHE A 47 -2.76 -2.52 -3.24
N ALA A 48 -3.36 -2.57 -2.04
CA ALA A 48 -4.58 -3.34 -1.81
C ALA A 48 -5.73 -2.85 -2.70
N ALA A 49 -5.90 -1.53 -2.83
CA ALA A 49 -6.92 -0.94 -3.69
C ALA A 49 -6.69 -1.24 -5.19
N LEU A 50 -5.44 -1.18 -5.66
CA LEU A 50 -5.09 -1.50 -7.04
C LEU A 50 -5.33 -2.97 -7.38
N ILE A 51 -5.00 -3.89 -6.49
CA ILE A 51 -5.29 -5.32 -6.69
C ILE A 51 -6.81 -5.54 -6.74
N ALA A 52 -7.57 -4.94 -5.83
CA ALA A 52 -9.03 -5.04 -5.83
C ALA A 52 -9.62 -4.49 -7.13
N GLY A 53 -9.12 -3.34 -7.61
CA GLY A 53 -9.53 -2.73 -8.88
C GLY A 53 -9.17 -3.58 -10.10
N LEU A 54 -8.00 -4.22 -10.09
CA LEU A 54 -7.57 -5.13 -11.16
C LEU A 54 -8.47 -6.37 -11.22
N VAL A 55 -8.76 -7.00 -10.09
CA VAL A 55 -9.66 -8.16 -10.02
C VAL A 55 -11.07 -7.79 -10.47
N TYR A 56 -11.58 -6.64 -10.05
CA TYR A 56 -12.88 -6.14 -10.49
C TYR A 56 -12.91 -5.86 -12.00
N GLY A 57 -11.87 -5.23 -12.55
CA GLY A 57 -11.74 -4.98 -13.98
C GLY A 57 -11.71 -6.26 -14.81
N ILE A 58 -10.99 -7.29 -14.36
CA ILE A 58 -10.93 -8.59 -15.03
C ILE A 58 -12.28 -9.30 -14.97
N ALA A 59 -12.95 -9.29 -13.81
CA ALA A 59 -14.28 -9.86 -13.67
C ALA A 59 -15.29 -9.18 -14.61
N LEU A 60 -15.25 -7.85 -14.69
CA LEU A 60 -16.10 -7.07 -15.59
C LEU A 60 -15.80 -7.37 -17.07
N TYR A 61 -14.52 -7.56 -17.42
CA TYR A 61 -14.11 -7.94 -18.76
C TYR A 61 -14.61 -9.34 -19.16
N MET A 62 -14.61 -10.30 -18.22
CA MET A 62 -15.13 -11.64 -18.45
C MET A 62 -16.65 -11.66 -18.58
N MET A 63 -17.37 -10.93 -17.72
CA MET A 63 -18.84 -10.86 -17.73
C MET A 63 -19.40 -10.19 -18.98
N ASN A 64 -18.65 -9.28 -19.61
CA ASN A 64 -19.03 -8.62 -20.86
C ASN A 64 -18.41 -9.32 -22.08
N SER A 65 -18.36 -10.66 -22.10
CA SER A 65 -17.83 -11.43 -23.24
C SER A 65 -18.54 -11.14 -24.54
N ASP A 66 -19.85 -10.91 -24.48
CA ASP A 66 -20.71 -10.84 -25.66
C ASP A 66 -20.83 -9.42 -26.23
N ASN A 67 -20.29 -8.41 -25.53
CA ASN A 67 -20.36 -7.00 -25.92
C ASN A 67 -18.97 -6.42 -26.21
N GLU A 68 -18.55 -6.44 -27.49
CA GLU A 68 -17.25 -5.91 -27.92
C GLU A 68 -17.03 -4.44 -27.53
N LYS A 69 -18.05 -3.59 -27.65
CA LYS A 69 -17.97 -2.18 -27.24
C LYS A 69 -17.58 -2.00 -25.77
N ARG A 70 -18.16 -2.80 -24.88
CA ARG A 70 -17.85 -2.76 -23.44
C ARG A 70 -16.42 -3.25 -23.16
N ARG A 71 -15.93 -4.22 -23.94
CA ARG A 71 -14.55 -4.70 -23.82
C ARG A 71 -13.55 -3.64 -24.22
N GLU A 72 -13.82 -2.88 -25.26
CA GLU A 72 -12.97 -1.78 -25.69
C GLU A 72 -12.88 -0.67 -24.63
N GLU A 73 -13.98 -0.39 -23.94
CA GLU A 73 -14.01 0.55 -22.81
C GLU A 73 -13.20 0.06 -21.61
N ILE A 74 -13.18 -1.25 -21.32
CA ILE A 74 -12.53 -1.83 -20.12
C ILE A 74 -11.01 -2.00 -20.30
N LYS A 75 -10.53 -2.27 -21.51
CA LYS A 75 -9.10 -2.42 -21.84
C LYS A 75 -8.21 -1.30 -21.26
N PRO A 76 -8.49 0.00 -21.47
CA PRO A 76 -7.66 1.06 -20.91
C PRO A 76 -7.65 1.08 -19.38
N TYR A 77 -8.77 0.76 -18.70
CA TYR A 77 -8.80 0.66 -17.24
C TYR A 77 -7.87 -0.42 -16.70
N LEU A 78 -7.81 -1.58 -17.38
CA LEU A 78 -6.88 -2.66 -17.02
C LEU A 78 -5.42 -2.24 -17.21
N LEU A 79 -5.11 -1.51 -18.29
CA LEU A 79 -3.77 -0.98 -18.52
C LEU A 79 -3.35 0.00 -17.41
N TRP A 80 -4.24 0.90 -17.01
CA TRP A 80 -3.99 1.81 -15.89
C TRP A 80 -3.78 1.08 -14.56
N ALA A 81 -4.50 -0.01 -14.32
CA ALA A 81 -4.30 -0.83 -13.13
C ALA A 81 -2.89 -1.50 -13.13
N ILE A 82 -2.44 -2.03 -14.27
CA ILE A 82 -1.09 -2.62 -14.41
C ILE A 82 -0.01 -1.56 -14.19
N ILE A 83 -0.17 -0.37 -14.77
CA ILE A 83 0.75 0.75 -14.56
C ILE A 83 0.78 1.15 -13.09
N GLY A 84 -0.38 1.20 -12.42
CA GLY A 84 -0.46 1.49 -10.99
C GLY A 84 0.34 0.50 -10.14
N ILE A 85 0.29 -0.79 -10.47
CA ILE A 85 1.09 -1.81 -9.77
C ILE A 85 2.59 -1.58 -9.99
N ALA A 86 3.01 -1.24 -11.22
CA ALA A 86 4.40 -0.92 -11.51
C ALA A 86 4.91 0.30 -10.70
N VAL A 87 4.07 1.33 -10.52
CA VAL A 87 4.41 2.49 -9.67
C VAL A 87 4.59 2.09 -8.22
N VAL A 88 3.69 1.27 -7.66
CA VAL A 88 3.80 0.79 -6.28
C VAL A 88 5.09 -0.02 -6.06
N LEU A 89 5.44 -0.89 -7.02
CA LEU A 89 6.70 -1.63 -6.98
C LEU A 89 7.91 -0.68 -7.04
N GLY A 90 7.86 0.35 -7.87
CA GLY A 90 8.89 1.39 -7.95
C GLY A 90 9.05 2.16 -6.62
N MET A 91 7.95 2.51 -5.95
CA MET A 91 7.99 3.17 -4.65
C MET A 91 8.57 2.27 -3.55
N TRP A 92 8.30 0.96 -3.57
CA TRP A 92 8.95 0.01 -2.66
C TRP A 92 10.45 -0.09 -2.89
N GLY A 93 10.89 -0.12 -4.15
CA GLY A 93 12.32 -0.06 -4.49
C GLY A 93 12.97 1.22 -4.00
N LEU A 94 12.34 2.38 -4.22
CA LEU A 94 12.88 3.67 -3.78
C LEU A 94 12.99 3.74 -2.25
N ILE A 95 11.96 3.31 -1.52
CA ILE A 95 11.97 3.27 -0.04
C ILE A 95 13.05 2.30 0.47
N GLY A 96 13.24 1.16 -0.20
CA GLY A 96 14.30 0.23 0.13
C GLY A 96 15.70 0.84 0.00
N ILE A 97 15.95 1.59 -1.08
CA ILE A 97 17.23 2.27 -1.32
C ILE A 97 17.46 3.39 -0.30
N LEU A 98 16.43 4.20 0.00
CA LEU A 98 16.52 5.24 1.03
C LEU A 98 16.82 4.64 2.40
N ASN A 99 16.18 3.52 2.75
CA ASN A 99 16.44 2.82 4.00
C ASN A 99 17.86 2.24 4.06
N SER A 100 18.32 1.62 2.98
CA SER A 100 19.67 1.05 2.91
C SER A 100 20.77 2.11 2.98
N THR A 101 20.57 3.26 2.31
CA THR A 101 21.55 4.36 2.26
C THR A 101 21.63 5.17 3.55
N LEU A 102 20.48 5.44 4.19
CA LEU A 102 20.43 6.31 5.39
C LEU A 102 20.49 5.52 6.70
N PHE A 103 20.13 4.22 6.69
CA PHE A 103 19.97 3.41 7.90
C PHE A 103 20.70 2.07 7.84
N GLY A 104 21.42 1.76 6.75
CA GLY A 104 22.13 0.49 6.57
C GLY A 104 21.20 -0.74 6.48
N GLY A 105 19.89 -0.51 6.25
CA GLY A 105 18.86 -1.55 6.25
C GLY A 105 18.87 -2.43 4.99
N SER A 106 18.36 -3.66 5.14
CA SER A 106 18.23 -4.64 4.05
C SER A 106 17.15 -4.22 3.04
N PHE A 107 17.47 -4.32 1.75
CA PHE A 107 16.53 -4.10 0.64
C PHE A 107 15.54 -5.27 0.59
N GLY A 108 14.40 -5.11 1.24
CA GLY A 108 13.39 -6.16 1.33
C GLY A 108 12.00 -5.58 1.54
N ILE A 109 11.00 -6.41 1.26
CA ILE A 109 9.61 -6.08 1.57
C ILE A 109 9.54 -5.82 3.09
N PRO A 110 9.13 -4.63 3.53
CA PRO A 110 9.30 -4.17 4.92
C PRO A 110 8.42 -4.91 5.96
N PHE A 111 7.99 -6.14 5.66
CA PHE A 111 7.27 -7.10 6.50
C PHE A 111 8.02 -8.43 6.65
N LEU A 112 9.04 -8.68 5.83
CA LEU A 112 9.97 -9.80 6.01
C LEU A 112 11.35 -9.21 6.30
N SER A 113 11.54 -8.67 7.50
CA SER A 113 12.88 -8.54 8.04
C SER A 113 13.41 -9.97 8.20
N THR A 114 14.41 -10.34 7.41
CA THR A 114 15.22 -11.51 7.76
C THR A 114 15.77 -11.26 9.15
N PRO A 115 15.46 -12.11 10.15
CA PRO A 115 16.06 -11.98 11.46
C PRO A 115 17.58 -12.01 11.29
N SER A 116 18.28 -11.19 12.08
CA SER A 116 19.72 -11.38 12.28
C SER A 116 19.94 -12.68 13.05
#